data_AF-A0A7K2Z3I0-F1
#
_entry.id   AF-A0A7K2Z3I0-F1
#
_cell.length_a   1.000
_cell.length_b   1.000
_cell.length_c   1.000
_cell.angle_alpha   90.00
_cell.angle_beta   90.00
_cell.angle_gamma   90.00
#
_symmetry.space_group_name_H-M   'P 1'
#
loop_
_entity.id
_entity.type
_entity.pdbx_description
1 polymer ?
#
loop_
_entity_poly.entity_id
_entity_poly.type
_entity_poly.pdbx_seq_one_letter_code
_entity_poly.pdbx_strand_id
1 'polypeptide(L)'
;MWSSGRLRYRHVPGLPGSANAAIRQWESRRGTPGRVAVAVSVWSAHVYRTDRRWRPWEAEFTCACCGEEWARDTLEEAMAALPAGTASRLRVVVERLDDVLVARSHQVPSTPAELPWWRRLCTECGERRWLVRR
;
A
#
# COMPACT_ATOMS: atom_id res chain seq x y z
N MET A 1 -1.16 16.68 -17.70
CA MET A 1 -1.61 17.89 -16.99
C MET A 1 -2.20 17.45 -15.66
N TRP A 2 -1.37 17.40 -14.60
CA TRP A 2 -1.84 16.98 -13.28
C TRP A 2 -2.77 18.06 -12.74
N SER A 3 -4.06 17.75 -12.62
CA SER A 3 -5.02 18.67 -11.99
C SER A 3 -4.56 18.91 -10.55
N SER A 4 -4.35 20.18 -10.23
CA SER A 4 -4.03 20.67 -8.89
C SER A 4 -5.22 20.48 -7.94
N GLY A 5 -5.57 19.23 -7.64
CA GLY A 5 -6.21 18.90 -6.39
C GLY A 5 -5.23 19.26 -5.29
N ARG A 6 -5.64 20.10 -4.34
CA ARG A 6 -4.78 20.44 -3.19
C ARG A 6 -4.48 19.13 -2.45
N LEU A 7 -3.26 18.61 -2.60
CA LEU A 7 -2.73 17.55 -1.75
C LEU A 7 -2.88 18.02 -0.29
N ARG A 8 -3.75 17.34 0.45
CA ARG A 8 -4.07 17.67 1.85
C ARG A 8 -3.50 16.58 2.73
N TYR A 9 -2.94 16.97 3.88
CA TYR A 9 -2.61 16.02 4.93
C TYR A 9 -3.86 15.22 5.30
N ARG A 10 -3.73 13.90 5.28
CA ARG A 10 -4.79 12.97 5.65
C ARG A 10 -4.36 12.14 6.83
N HIS A 11 -5.34 11.78 7.64
CA HIS A 11 -5.11 10.86 8.72
C HIS A 11 -5.16 9.42 8.21
N VAL A 12 -4.24 8.59 8.69
CA VAL A 12 -4.37 7.14 8.59
C VAL A 12 -5.41 6.71 9.63
N PRO A 13 -6.53 6.08 9.22
CA PRO A 13 -7.54 5.58 10.15
C PRO A 13 -6.94 4.58 11.15
N GLY A 14 -7.40 4.63 12.40
CA GLY A 14 -6.92 3.72 13.46
C GLY A 14 -5.59 4.11 14.11
N LEU A 15 -4.91 5.16 13.63
CA LEU A 15 -3.72 5.71 14.29
C LEU A 15 -4.07 6.88 15.23
N PRO A 16 -3.40 6.99 16.39
CA PRO A 16 -3.58 8.13 17.29
C PRO A 16 -3.09 9.44 16.65
N GLY A 17 -3.54 10.57 17.20
CA GLY A 17 -3.18 11.90 16.69
C GLY A 17 -1.68 12.16 16.63
N SER A 18 -0.93 11.70 17.64
CA SER A 18 0.54 11.83 17.70
C SER A 18 1.25 11.04 16.60
N ALA A 19 0.79 9.83 16.29
CA ALA A 19 1.32 9.03 15.18
C ALA A 19 1.05 9.72 13.83
N ASN A 20 -0.16 10.26 13.65
CA ASN A 20 -0.50 11.04 12.46
C ASN A 20 0.32 12.34 12.35
N ALA A 21 0.64 13.00 13.45
CA ALA A 21 1.51 14.18 13.44
C ALA A 21 2.94 13.84 12.99
N ALA A 22 3.48 12.71 13.45
CA ALA A 22 4.79 12.21 13.01
C ALA A 22 4.79 11.86 11.50
N ILE A 23 3.72 11.22 11.01
CA ILE A 23 3.53 10.95 9.57
C ILE A 23 3.50 12.25 8.78
N ARG A 24 2.75 13.26 9.22
CA ARG A 24 2.70 14.57 8.56
C ARG A 24 4.08 15.23 8.48
N GLN A 25 4.88 15.15 9.54
CA GLN A 25 6.24 15.68 9.53
C GLN A 25 7.15 14.91 8.57
N TRP A 26 6.97 13.59 8.43
CA TRP A 26 7.69 12.77 7.46
C TRP A 26 7.28 13.11 6.01
N GLU A 27 5.98 13.31 5.76
CA GLU A 27 5.41 13.68 4.46
C GLU A 27 5.82 15.09 4.04
N SER A 28 5.87 16.05 4.97
CA SER A 28 6.23 17.44 4.69
C SER A 28 7.66 17.57 4.18
N ARG A 29 8.61 16.82 4.75
CA ARG A 29 10.01 16.76 4.30
C ARG A 29 10.16 16.19 2.89
N ARG A 30 9.16 15.46 2.40
CA ARG A 30 9.14 14.83 1.06
C ARG A 30 8.28 15.57 0.06
N GLY A 31 7.53 16.59 0.49
CA GLY A 31 6.58 17.29 -0.38
C GLY A 31 5.42 16.42 -0.84
N THR A 32 5.07 15.36 -0.09
CA THR A 32 4.02 14.40 -0.46
C THR A 32 2.92 14.28 0.60
N PRO A 33 2.12 15.33 0.84
CA PRO A 33 1.09 15.31 1.87
C PRO A 33 0.00 14.27 1.58
N GLY A 34 -0.34 13.46 2.58
CA GLY A 34 -1.38 12.43 2.51
C GLY A 34 -0.95 11.13 1.82
N ARG A 35 0.30 11.02 1.35
CA ARG A 35 0.81 9.85 0.63
C ARG A 35 0.68 8.56 1.43
N VAL A 36 0.95 8.58 2.75
CA VAL A 36 0.86 7.37 3.59
C VAL A 36 -0.60 6.92 3.72
N ALA A 37 -1.53 7.87 3.92
CA ALA A 37 -2.95 7.54 3.99
C ALA A 37 -3.49 7.00 2.65
N VAL A 38 -3.02 7.52 1.52
CA VAL A 38 -3.35 6.99 0.20
C VAL A 38 -2.79 5.58 0.03
N ALA A 39 -1.53 5.35 0.42
CA ALA A 39 -0.91 4.04 0.35
C ALA A 39 -1.70 3.00 1.17
N VAL A 40 -2.13 3.33 2.40
CA VAL A 40 -3.01 2.43 3.18
C VAL A 40 -4.33 2.16 2.45
N SER A 41 -4.95 3.18 1.86
CA SER A 41 -6.25 3.05 1.18
C SER A 41 -6.17 2.21 -0.11
N VAL A 42 -5.12 2.42 -0.90
CA VAL A 42 -4.84 1.67 -2.14
C VAL A 42 -4.45 0.24 -1.81
N TRP A 43 -3.58 0.04 -0.82
CA TRP A 43 -3.19 -1.30 -0.37
C TRP A 43 -4.40 -2.08 0.15
N SER A 44 -5.25 -1.45 0.95
CA SER A 44 -6.50 -2.06 1.39
C SER A 44 -7.40 -2.46 0.22
N ALA A 45 -7.59 -1.58 -0.77
CA ALA A 45 -8.40 -1.90 -1.96
C ALA A 45 -7.83 -3.07 -2.75
N HIS A 46 -6.51 -3.13 -2.93
CA HIS A 46 -5.81 -4.23 -3.61
C HIS A 46 -6.00 -5.56 -2.85
N VAL A 47 -5.71 -5.58 -1.55
CA VAL A 47 -5.81 -6.77 -0.69
C VAL A 47 -7.24 -7.32 -0.63
N TYR A 48 -8.24 -6.43 -0.58
CA TYR A 48 -9.65 -6.83 -0.57
C TYR A 48 -10.25 -7.03 -1.97
N ARG A 49 -9.49 -6.82 -3.05
CA ARG A 49 -9.94 -6.86 -4.46
C ARG A 49 -11.21 -6.03 -4.69
N THR A 50 -11.23 -4.85 -4.10
CA THR A 50 -12.38 -3.96 -4.26
C THR A 50 -12.29 -3.26 -5.60
N ASP A 51 -13.13 -3.67 -6.56
CA ASP A 51 -13.32 -2.92 -7.79
C ASP A 51 -14.10 -1.64 -7.48
N ARG A 52 -13.36 -0.55 -7.31
CA ARG A 52 -13.91 0.77 -7.05
C ARG A 52 -13.14 1.82 -7.81
N ARG A 53 -13.85 2.87 -8.20
CA ARG A 53 -13.20 4.06 -8.72
C ARG A 53 -12.35 4.71 -7.63
N TRP A 54 -11.10 5.05 -8.00
CA TRP A 54 -10.25 5.86 -7.14
C TRP A 54 -10.92 7.20 -6.85
N ARG A 55 -10.93 7.57 -5.57
CA ARG A 55 -11.34 8.92 -5.16
C ARG A 55 -10.34 9.92 -5.76
N PRO A 56 -10.73 11.18 -6.01
CA PRO A 56 -9.86 12.15 -6.69
C PRO A 56 -8.45 12.27 -6.09
N TRP A 57 -8.35 12.20 -4.76
CA TRP A 57 -7.09 12.29 -4.02
C TRP A 57 -6.26 11.00 -3.99
N GLU A 58 -6.87 9.84 -4.28
CA GLU A 58 -6.13 8.59 -4.51
C GLU A 58 -5.57 8.59 -5.93
N ALA A 59 -6.38 9.07 -6.87
CA ALA A 59 -6.01 9.23 -8.28
C ALA A 59 -4.78 10.12 -8.50
N GLU A 60 -4.47 11.02 -7.56
CA GLU A 60 -3.26 11.85 -7.57
C GLU A 60 -1.96 11.04 -7.40
N PHE A 61 -2.03 9.86 -6.78
CA PHE A 61 -0.87 8.98 -6.54
C PHE A 61 -0.94 7.66 -7.31
N THR A 62 -2.12 7.24 -7.75
CA THR A 62 -2.28 6.01 -8.54
C THR A 62 -2.12 6.29 -10.01
N CYS A 63 -1.38 5.42 -10.70
CA CYS A 63 -1.26 5.45 -12.14
C CYS A 63 -1.66 4.07 -12.69
N ALA A 64 -2.45 4.02 -13.77
CA ALA A 64 -3.00 2.76 -14.30
C ALA A 64 -1.92 1.76 -14.75
N CYS A 65 -0.71 2.23 -15.08
CA CYS A 65 0.41 1.36 -15.46
C CYS A 65 1.35 1.00 -14.31
N CYS A 66 1.19 1.57 -13.11
CA CYS A 66 2.12 1.42 -12.00
C CYS A 66 1.77 0.25 -11.07
N GLY A 67 0.62 -0.40 -11.27
CA GLY A 67 0.05 -1.38 -10.34
C GLY A 67 -0.36 -0.75 -9.00
N GLU A 68 -0.74 -1.57 -8.02
CA GLU A 68 -1.00 -1.14 -6.64
C GLU A 68 0.15 -1.48 -5.68
N GLU A 69 1.16 -2.22 -6.12
CA GLU A 69 2.28 -2.68 -5.27
C GLU A 69 3.11 -1.52 -4.72
N TRP A 70 3.17 -0.39 -5.45
CA TRP A 70 3.83 0.84 -4.98
C TRP A 70 3.32 1.31 -3.61
N ALA A 71 2.06 0.99 -3.29
CA ALA A 71 1.46 1.36 -2.03
C ALA A 71 2.15 0.62 -0.88
N ARG A 72 2.43 -0.68 -1.05
CA ARG A 72 3.11 -1.48 -0.02
C ARG A 72 4.58 -1.09 0.14
N ASP A 73 5.25 -0.71 -0.95
CA ASP A 73 6.62 -0.20 -0.88
C ASP A 73 6.69 1.14 -0.16
N THR A 74 5.74 2.05 -0.45
CA THR A 74 5.63 3.34 0.24
C THR A 74 5.40 3.15 1.75
N LEU A 75 4.62 2.14 2.13
CA LEU A 75 4.40 1.81 3.54
C LEU A 75 5.67 1.25 4.20
N GLU A 76 6.43 0.42 3.50
CA GLU A 76 7.73 -0.08 3.97
C GLU A 76 8.71 1.07 4.20
N GLU A 77 8.84 1.98 3.23
CA GLU A 77 9.69 3.17 3.33
C GLU A 77 9.28 4.07 4.51
N ALA A 78 7.97 4.28 4.69
CA ALA A 78 7.47 5.07 5.81
C ALA A 78 7.81 4.39 7.15
N MET A 79 7.58 3.08 7.29
CA MET A 79 7.91 2.34 8.51
C MET A 79 9.42 2.35 8.82
N ALA A 80 10.28 2.31 7.80
CA ALA A 80 11.74 2.36 7.96
C ALA A 80 12.25 3.74 8.44
N ALA A 81 11.53 4.82 8.11
CA ALA A 81 11.96 6.20 8.38
C ALA A 81 11.23 6.89 9.54
N LEU A 82 10.09 6.35 10.00
CA LEU A 82 9.32 6.92 11.10
C LEU A 82 9.95 6.59 12.47
N PRO A 83 9.68 7.41 13.50
CA PRO A 83 10.06 7.07 14.88
C PRO A 83 9.48 5.70 15.27
N ALA A 84 10.25 4.88 16.01
CA ALA A 84 9.91 3.48 16.31
C ALA A 84 8.47 3.28 16.81
N GLY A 85 7.99 4.14 17.72
CA GLY A 85 6.62 4.05 18.23
C GLY A 85 5.53 4.32 17.19
N THR A 86 5.78 5.21 16.21
CA THR A 86 4.88 5.47 15.09
C THR A 86 4.97 4.34 14.07
N ALA A 87 6.19 3.90 13.75
CA ALA A 87 6.44 2.78 12.84
C ALA A 87 5.74 1.50 13.31
N SER A 88 5.83 1.14 14.61
CA SER A 88 5.15 -0.04 15.15
C SER A 88 3.63 0.05 15.04
N ARG A 89 3.02 1.23 15.20
CA ARG A 89 1.57 1.37 15.04
C ARG A 89 1.14 1.29 13.58
N LEU A 90 1.91 1.91 12.68
CA LEU A 90 1.68 1.76 11.25
C LEU A 90 1.83 0.29 10.83
N ARG A 91 2.85 -0.40 11.37
CA ARG A 91 3.08 -1.82 11.15
C ARG A 91 1.88 -2.68 11.51
N VAL A 92 1.25 -2.46 12.67
CA VAL A 92 0.02 -3.18 13.05
C VAL A 92 -1.11 -3.00 12.03
N VAL A 93 -1.24 -1.81 11.42
CA VAL A 93 -2.23 -1.57 10.37
C VAL A 93 -1.89 -2.35 9.10
N VAL A 94 -0.62 -2.33 8.70
CA VAL A 94 -0.11 -3.00 7.50
C VAL A 94 -0.14 -4.52 7.63
N GLU A 95 0.29 -5.06 8.76
CA GLU A 95 0.29 -6.50 9.06
C GLU A 95 -1.11 -7.11 8.92
N ARG A 96 -2.16 -6.42 9.39
CA ARG A 96 -3.54 -6.89 9.21
C ARG A 96 -3.95 -7.01 7.75
N LEU A 97 -3.44 -6.14 6.89
CA LEU A 97 -3.71 -6.20 5.44
C LEU A 97 -2.84 -7.28 4.79
N ASP A 98 -1.57 -7.37 5.21
CA ASP A 98 -0.62 -8.38 4.75
C ASP A 98 -1.13 -9.80 5.08
N ASP A 99 -1.71 -10.03 6.26
CA ASP A 99 -2.34 -11.30 6.65
C ASP A 99 -3.49 -11.69 5.72
N VAL A 100 -4.34 -10.73 5.35
CA VAL A 100 -5.44 -10.95 4.40
C VAL A 100 -4.91 -11.28 3.02
N LEU A 101 -3.84 -10.60 2.59
CA LEU A 101 -3.19 -10.89 1.30
C LEU A 101 -2.64 -12.31 1.29
N VAL A 102 -1.86 -12.69 2.30
CA VAL A 102 -1.25 -14.01 2.42
C VAL A 102 -2.33 -15.10 2.44
N ALA A 103 -3.40 -14.92 3.21
CA ALA A 103 -4.49 -15.88 3.30
C ALA A 103 -5.24 -16.11 1.97
N ARG A 104 -5.16 -15.15 1.03
CA ARG A 104 -5.91 -15.14 -0.24
C ARG A 104 -5.04 -15.34 -1.47
N SER A 105 -3.73 -15.47 -1.30
CA SER A 105 -2.79 -15.50 -2.40
C SER A 105 -1.97 -16.79 -2.40
N HIS A 106 -1.50 -17.17 -3.58
CA HIS A 106 -0.55 -18.26 -3.73
C HIS A 106 0.85 -17.69 -3.98
N GLN A 107 1.86 -18.32 -3.39
CA GLN A 107 3.25 -18.05 -3.78
C GLN A 107 3.46 -18.46 -5.22
N VAL A 108 4.12 -17.61 -6.01
CA VAL A 108 4.48 -17.90 -7.39
C VAL A 108 5.92 -18.40 -7.42
N PRO A 109 6.17 -19.71 -7.65
CA PRO A 109 7.53 -20.27 -7.57
C PRO A 109 8.50 -19.68 -8.60
N SER A 110 7.98 -19.14 -9.71
CA SER A 110 8.78 -18.54 -10.77
C SER A 110 9.11 -17.06 -10.56
N THR A 111 8.67 -16.45 -9.44
CA THR A 111 9.02 -15.05 -9.15
C THR A 111 10.46 -14.95 -8.61
N PRO A 112 11.26 -13.98 -9.09
CA PRO A 112 12.62 -13.81 -8.63
C PRO A 112 12.72 -13.58 -7.12
N ALA A 113 13.75 -14.15 -6.49
CA ALA A 113 13.89 -14.16 -5.03
C ALA A 113 14.21 -12.78 -4.44
N GLU A 114 14.79 -11.89 -5.25
CA GLU A 114 15.13 -10.50 -4.91
C GLU A 114 13.92 -9.58 -4.79
N LEU A 115 12.75 -10.01 -5.30
CA LEU A 115 11.54 -9.22 -5.14
C LEU A 115 11.01 -9.31 -3.70
N PRO A 116 10.47 -8.20 -3.16
CA PRO A 116 9.76 -8.23 -1.90
C PRO A 116 8.66 -9.29 -1.89
N TRP A 117 8.41 -9.91 -0.74
CA TRP A 117 7.50 -11.05 -0.66
C TRP A 117 6.08 -10.73 -1.14
N TRP A 118 5.58 -9.51 -0.94
CA TRP A 118 4.25 -9.10 -1.39
C TRP A 118 4.11 -9.03 -2.92
N ARG A 119 5.22 -8.89 -3.66
CA ARG A 119 5.26 -8.95 -5.13
C ARG A 119 5.47 -10.36 -5.69
N ARG A 120 5.66 -11.34 -4.80
CA ARG A 120 5.83 -12.77 -5.15
C ARG A 120 4.54 -13.57 -4.99
N LEU A 121 3.45 -12.88 -4.68
CA LEU A 121 2.13 -13.45 -4.46
C LEU A 121 1.25 -13.24 -5.69
N CYS A 122 0.49 -14.27 -6.06
CA CYS A 122 -0.53 -14.18 -7.07
C CYS A 122 -1.91 -14.33 -6.43
N THR A 123 -2.72 -13.28 -6.55
CA THR A 123 -4.10 -13.24 -6.08
C THR A 123 -5.04 -13.97 -7.06
N GLU A 124 -4.79 -13.93 -8.36
CA GLU A 124 -5.68 -14.50 -9.38
C GLU A 124 -5.40 -15.97 -9.76
N CYS A 125 -4.32 -16.57 -9.25
CA CYS A 125 -3.90 -17.92 -9.64
C CYS A 125 -4.81 -19.03 -9.08
N GLY A 126 -5.69 -18.72 -8.12
CA GLY A 126 -6.63 -19.67 -7.53
C GLY A 126 -7.84 -20.02 -8.42
N GLU A 127 -8.27 -19.12 -9.32
CA GLU A 127 -9.42 -19.37 -10.21
C GLU A 127 -9.02 -20.02 -11.53
N ARG A 128 -7.78 -19.77 -11.99
CA ARG A 128 -7.21 -20.41 -13.19
C ARG A 128 -6.29 -21.53 -12.76
N ARG A 129 -6.91 -22.69 -12.48
CA ARG A 129 -6.24 -24.00 -12.36
C ARG A 129 -5.20 -24.10 -13.48
N TRP A 130 -3.94 -23.93 -13.11
CA TRP A 130 -2.72 -24.13 -13.89
C TRP A 130 -2.96 -24.43 -15.38
N LEU A 131 -2.69 -23.45 -16.25
CA LEU A 131 -2.36 -23.78 -17.65
C LEU A 131 -1.04 -24.54 -17.65
N VAL A 132 -1.15 -25.84 -17.38
CA VAL A 132 -0.18 -26.84 -17.75
C VAL A 132 -0.10 -26.83 -19.28
N ARG A 133 0.94 -26.18 -19.81
CA ARG A 133 1.55 -26.52 -21.10
C ARG A 133 3.06 -26.38 -20.88
N ARG A 134 3.71 -27.50 -20.53
CA ARG A 134 4.52 -28.34 -21.43
C ARG A 134 5.77 -27.61 -21.91
#